data_AF-A0AAD3AU45-F1
#
_entry.id   AF-A0AAD3AU45-F1
#
_cell.length_a   1.000
_cell.length_b   1.000
_cell.length_c   1.000
_cell.angle_alpha   90.00
_cell.angle_beta   90.00
_cell.angle_gamma   90.00
#
_symmetry.space_group_name_H-M   'P 1'
#
loop_
_entity.id
_entity.type
_entity.pdbx_description
1 polymer ?
#
loop_
_entity_poly.entity_id
_entity_poly.type
_entity_poly.pdbx_seq_one_letter_code
_entity_poly.pdbx_strand_id
1 'polypeptide(L)'
;MLVLSRKIFHVSPFYPRQGFYKFNFTLNFEDNAKNQIIINYYDNDQLQLGTAINGNMKSLSTTNLIKEFFRSPLLTFKVIYLIHWQALKIVLKKIKYISKPIQHHDRITVAKFINV
;
A
#
# COMPACT_ATOMS: atom_id res chain seq x y z
N MET A 1 12.98 7.78 5.28
CA MET A 1 13.52 7.71 3.89
C MET A 1 12.39 7.98 2.91
N LEU A 2 12.55 8.95 2.02
CA LEU A 2 11.52 9.35 1.04
C LEU A 2 11.93 8.94 -0.38
N VAL A 3 11.00 8.33 -1.11
CA VAL A 3 11.22 7.82 -2.47
C VAL A 3 10.07 8.25 -3.39
N LEU A 4 10.39 8.74 -4.58
CA LEU A 4 9.43 9.08 -5.64
C LEU A 4 9.49 8.10 -6.80
N SER A 5 8.34 7.73 -7.34
CA SER A 5 8.27 6.90 -8.55
C SER A 5 7.11 7.31 -9.44
N ARG A 6 7.30 7.35 -10.77
CA ARG A 6 6.22 7.62 -11.73
C ARG A 6 5.26 6.42 -11.78
N LYS A 7 3.95 6.68 -11.89
CA LYS A 7 2.95 5.62 -12.01
C LYS A 7 2.78 5.20 -13.48
N ILE A 8 3.68 4.32 -13.95
CA ILE A 8 3.59 3.79 -15.33
C ILE A 8 2.73 2.52 -15.43
N PHE A 9 2.35 1.92 -14.29
CA PHE A 9 1.60 0.67 -14.25
C PHE A 9 0.11 0.88 -13.99
N HIS A 10 -0.73 0.05 -14.63
CA HIS A 10 -2.17 -0.01 -14.37
C HIS A 10 -2.43 -1.04 -13.26
N VAL A 11 -2.27 -0.59 -12.02
CA VAL A 11 -2.42 -1.42 -10.82
C VAL A 11 -3.79 -1.27 -10.15
N SER A 12 -4.64 -0.38 -10.66
CA SER A 12 -5.96 -0.12 -10.10
C SER A 12 -6.93 0.24 -11.23
N PRO A 13 -8.15 -0.32 -11.25
CA PRO A 13 -9.20 0.05 -12.19
C PRO A 13 -9.90 1.37 -11.80
N PHE A 14 -9.50 2.03 -10.71
CA PHE A 14 -10.14 3.28 -10.24
C PHE A 14 -9.28 4.52 -10.50
N TYR A 15 -8.00 4.34 -10.88
CA TYR A 15 -7.07 5.44 -11.11
C TYR A 15 -6.31 5.30 -12.44
N PRO A 16 -6.19 6.38 -13.22
CA PRO A 16 -5.47 6.38 -14.49
C PRO A 16 -3.97 6.07 -14.31
N ARG A 17 -3.29 5.64 -15.38
CA ARG A 17 -1.82 5.42 -15.40
C ARG A 17 -1.07 6.74 -15.60
N GLN A 18 -1.15 7.63 -14.62
CA GLN A 18 -0.47 8.93 -14.64
C GLN A 18 -0.09 9.33 -13.22
N GLY A 19 0.62 10.45 -13.08
CA GLY A 19 1.05 10.94 -11.78
C GLY A 19 2.23 10.15 -11.18
N PHE A 20 2.35 10.19 -9.86
CA PHE A 20 3.48 9.62 -9.15
C PHE A 20 3.10 9.10 -7.76
N TYR A 21 3.91 8.18 -7.26
CA TYR A 21 3.86 7.71 -5.88
C TYR A 21 4.95 8.40 -5.05
N LYS A 22 4.59 8.77 -3.81
CA LYS A 22 5.52 9.14 -2.74
C LYS A 22 5.51 8.03 -1.69
N PHE A 23 6.66 7.39 -1.48
CA PHE A 23 6.85 6.39 -0.45
C PHE A 23 7.67 6.98 0.68
N ASN A 24 7.14 6.97 1.91
CA ASN A 24 7.87 7.37 3.10
C ASN A 24 8.06 6.17 4.02
N PHE A 25 9.31 5.81 4.25
CA PHE A 25 9.72 4.70 5.07
C PHE A 25 10.29 5.21 6.40
N THR A 26 9.62 4.86 7.48
CA THR A 26 10.11 5.00 8.85
C THR A 26 10.42 3.59 9.34
N LEU A 27 11.69 3.19 9.23
CA LEU A 27 12.13 1.84 9.56
C LEU A 27 13.10 1.87 10.75
N ASN A 28 12.81 1.06 11.76
CA ASN A 28 13.70 0.77 12.88
C ASN A 28 13.68 -0.75 13.10
N PHE A 29 14.87 -1.36 13.04
CA PHE A 29 15.07 -2.80 13.12
C PHE A 29 15.29 -3.33 14.54
N GLU A 30 15.27 -2.46 15.55
CA GLU A 30 15.25 -2.86 16.96
C GLU A 30 13.96 -3.63 17.30
N ASP A 31 14.05 -4.56 18.25
CA ASP A 31 12.90 -5.37 18.66
C ASP A 31 11.80 -4.49 19.28
N ASN A 32 10.56 -4.74 18.89
CA ASN A 32 9.36 -3.95 19.23
C ASN A 32 9.36 -2.49 18.75
N ALA A 33 10.32 -2.06 17.92
CA ALA A 33 10.31 -0.71 17.38
C ALA A 33 9.13 -0.48 16.41
N LYS A 34 8.54 0.72 16.46
CA LYS A 34 7.44 1.11 15.57
C LYS A 34 7.97 1.39 14.16
N ASN A 35 7.35 0.76 13.17
CA ASN A 35 7.67 0.91 11.76
C ASN A 35 6.43 1.39 11.01
N GLN A 36 6.66 2.21 9.99
CA GLN A 36 5.61 2.75 9.13
C GLN A 36 6.12 2.89 7.69
N ILE A 37 5.26 2.50 6.75
CA ILE A 37 5.46 2.72 5.32
C ILE A 37 4.22 3.45 4.81
N ILE A 38 4.36 4.73 4.47
CA ILE A 38 3.30 5.53 3.85
C ILE A 38 3.47 5.44 2.33
N ILE A 39 2.37 5.17 1.62
CA ILE A 39 2.32 5.07 0.16
C ILE A 39 1.22 6.00 -0.33
N ASN A 40 1.62 7.16 -0.84
CA ASN A 40 0.70 8.17 -1.34
C ASN A 40 0.78 8.26 -2.86
N TYR A 41 -0.37 8.18 -3.53
CA TYR A 41 -0.52 8.42 -4.96
C TYR A 41 -1.03 9.83 -5.20
N TYR A 42 -0.31 10.57 -6.04
CA TYR A 42 -0.66 11.91 -6.47
C TYR A 42 -0.89 11.96 -7.97
N ASP A 43 -1.86 12.79 -8.35
CA ASP A 43 -2.16 13.15 -9.73
C ASP A 43 -2.41 14.66 -9.78
N ASN A 44 -1.77 15.37 -10.71
CA ASN A 44 -1.76 16.83 -10.78
C ASN A 44 -1.51 17.50 -9.40
N ASP A 45 -0.52 16.97 -8.67
CA ASP A 45 -0.15 17.38 -7.30
C ASP A 45 -1.26 17.26 -6.23
N GLN A 46 -2.40 16.67 -6.56
CA GLN A 46 -3.47 16.35 -5.63
C GLN A 46 -3.34 14.93 -5.10
N LEU A 47 -3.53 14.74 -3.79
CA LEU A 47 -3.51 13.42 -3.17
C LEU A 47 -4.77 12.64 -3.58
N GLN A 48 -4.59 11.59 -4.38
CA GLN A 48 -5.67 10.77 -4.89
C GLN A 48 -5.92 9.53 -4.03
N LEU A 49 -4.86 8.96 -3.46
CA LEU A 49 -4.93 7.81 -2.55
C LEU A 49 -3.81 7.91 -1.53
N GLY A 50 -4.17 7.91 -0.25
CA GLY A 50 -3.23 7.76 0.85
C GLY A 50 -3.39 6.40 1.51
N THR A 51 -2.31 5.65 1.66
CA THR A 51 -2.30 4.37 2.37
C THR A 51 -1.08 4.29 3.27
N ALA A 52 -1.17 3.47 4.31
CA ALA A 52 -0.03 3.20 5.18
C ALA A 52 -0.07 1.77 5.69
N ILE A 53 1.12 1.18 5.83
CA ILE A 53 1.36 -0.05 6.57
C ILE A 53 2.06 0.33 7.85
N ASN A 54 1.50 -0.07 8.99
CA ASN A 54 2.06 0.21 10.31
C ASN A 54 2.21 -1.09 11.08
N GLY A 55 3.28 -1.23 11.85
CA GLY A 55 3.49 -2.39 12.69
C GLY A 55 4.69 -2.22 13.61
N ASN A 56 4.78 -3.09 14.61
CA ASN A 56 5.97 -3.17 15.44
C ASN A 56 6.86 -4.27 14.87
N MET A 57 8.17 -3.99 14.77
CA MET A 57 9.15 -5.01 14.43
C MET A 57 9.18 -6.06 15.53
N LYS A 58 9.26 -7.33 15.18
CA LYS A 58 9.50 -8.41 16.14
C LYS A 58 10.54 -9.34 15.56
N SER A 59 11.46 -9.80 16.40
CA SER A 59 12.43 -10.81 16.00
C SER A 59 11.72 -12.06 15.46
N LEU A 60 12.21 -12.59 14.34
CA LEU A 60 11.66 -13.79 13.72
C LEU A 60 12.10 -15.02 14.51
N SER A 61 11.26 -15.47 15.43
CA SER A 61 11.47 -16.66 16.24
C SER A 61 10.23 -17.55 16.25
N THR A 62 10.43 -18.85 16.47
CA THR A 62 9.32 -19.82 16.62
C THR A 62 8.34 -19.40 17.72
N THR A 63 8.84 -18.86 18.84
CA THR A 63 8.02 -18.40 19.95
C THR A 63 7.12 -17.22 19.56
N ASN A 64 7.66 -16.25 18.82
CA ASN A 64 6.89 -15.11 18.33
C ASN A 64 5.85 -15.52 17.28
N LEU A 65 6.19 -16.45 16.39
CA LEU A 65 5.25 -16.99 15.38
C LEU A 65 4.06 -17.70 16.04
N ILE A 66 4.31 -18.59 16.99
CA ILE A 66 3.25 -19.30 17.72
C ILE A 66 2.36 -18.31 18.48
N LYS A 67 2.98 -17.33 19.15
CA LYS A 67 2.25 -16.27 19.87
C LYS A 67 1.33 -15.47 18.94
N GLU A 68 1.80 -15.08 17.77
CA GLU A 68 0.99 -14.33 16.80
C GLU A 68 -0.11 -15.19 16.16
N PHE A 69 0.15 -16.48 15.92
CA PHE A 69 -0.87 -17.42 15.43
C PHE A 69 -2.08 -17.48 16.37
N PHE A 70 -1.84 -17.65 17.67
CA PHE A 70 -2.93 -17.68 18.67
C PHE A 70 -3.53 -16.31 18.98
N ARG A 71 -2.82 -15.22 18.71
CA ARG A 71 -3.32 -13.85 18.90
C ARG A 71 -4.25 -13.38 17.78
N SER A 72 -4.17 -14.03 16.61
CA SER A 72 -4.87 -13.61 15.39
C SER A 72 -5.82 -14.67 14.79
N PRO A 73 -6.60 -15.44 15.59
CA PRO A 73 -7.36 -16.59 15.07
C PRO A 73 -8.48 -16.18 14.08
N LEU A 74 -9.04 -14.98 14.24
CA LEU A 74 -10.11 -14.44 13.38
C LEU A 74 -9.61 -13.39 12.37
N LEU A 75 -8.29 -13.26 12.20
CA LEU A 75 -7.73 -12.25 11.31
C LEU A 75 -8.18 -12.44 9.87
N THR A 76 -8.22 -13.68 9.38
CA THR A 76 -8.67 -14.00 8.02
C THR A 76 -10.11 -13.54 7.79
N PHE A 77 -11.03 -13.87 8.71
CA PHE A 77 -12.42 -13.44 8.62
C PHE A 77 -12.56 -11.92 8.65
N LYS A 78 -11.82 -11.25 9.54
CA LYS A 78 -11.78 -9.79 9.62
C LYS A 78 -11.30 -9.17 8.30
N VAL A 79 -10.24 -9.71 7.69
CA VAL A 79 -9.69 -9.25 6.41
C VAL A 79 -10.73 -9.40 5.30
N ILE A 80 -11.35 -10.59 5.19
CA ILE A 80 -12.41 -10.85 4.19
C ILE A 80 -13.56 -9.87 4.37
N TYR A 81 -14.08 -9.71 5.58
CA TYR A 81 -15.16 -8.77 5.88
C TYR A 81 -14.81 -7.33 5.46
N LEU A 82 -13.61 -6.85 5.82
CA LEU A 82 -13.16 -5.50 5.47
C LEU A 82 -13.01 -5.30 3.96
N ILE A 83 -12.52 -6.30 3.22
CA ILE A 83 -12.44 -6.24 1.75
C ILE A 83 -13.84 -6.06 1.14
N HIS A 84 -14.81 -6.87 1.57
CA HIS A 84 -16.19 -6.78 1.09
C HIS A 84 -16.86 -5.47 1.49
N TRP A 85 -16.63 -4.99 2.71
CA TRP A 85 -17.14 -3.70 3.16
C TRP A 85 -16.59 -2.53 2.32
N GLN A 86 -15.30 -2.54 1.98
CA GLN A 86 -14.72 -1.54 1.10
C GLN A 86 -15.28 -1.65 -0.32
N ALA A 87 -15.45 -2.86 -0.86
CA ALA A 87 -16.08 -3.07 -2.17
C ALA A 87 -17.52 -2.53 -2.21
N LEU A 88 -18.33 -2.78 -1.19
CA LEU A 88 -19.68 -2.22 -1.06
C LEU A 88 -19.65 -0.69 -1.08
N LYS A 89 -18.74 -0.05 -0.32
CA LYS A 89 -18.60 1.41 -0.32
C LYS A 89 -18.22 1.95 -1.71
N ILE A 90 -17.38 1.26 -2.46
CA ILE A 90 -17.01 1.63 -3.83
C ILE A 90 -18.25 1.61 -4.74
N VAL A 91 -19.07 0.55 -4.64
CA VAL A 91 -20.32 0.43 -5.41
C VAL A 91 -21.31 1.53 -5.04
N LEU A 92 -21.53 1.77 -3.75
CA LEU A 92 -22.44 2.82 -3.25
C LEU A 92 -22.00 4.22 -3.69
N LYS A 93 -20.68 4.47 -3.73
CA LYS A 93 -20.10 5.73 -4.24
C LYS A 93 -20.08 5.83 -5.77
N LYS A 94 -20.51 4.79 -6.49
CA LYS A 94 -20.50 4.72 -7.96
C LYS A 94 -19.15 5.12 -8.56
N ILE A 95 -18.05 4.66 -7.95
CA ILE A 95 -16.71 5.00 -8.44
C ILE A 95 -16.53 4.47 -9.87
N LYS A 96 -16.05 5.33 -10.76
CA LYS A 96 -15.84 5.01 -12.16
C LYS A 96 -14.80 3.89 -12.34
N TYR A 97 -15.16 2.89 -13.13
CA TYR A 97 -14.25 1.86 -13.60
C TYR A 97 -13.48 2.35 -14.84
N ILE A 98 -12.17 2.11 -14.85
CA ILE A 98 -11.24 2.40 -15.94
C ILE A 98 -10.75 1.06 -16.49
N SER A 99 -11.07 0.78 -17.76
CA SER A 99 -10.65 -0.44 -18.42
C SER A 99 -9.14 -0.56 -18.51
N LYS A 100 -8.65 -1.81 -18.44
CA LYS A 100 -7.22 -2.12 -18.57
C LYS A 100 -6.70 -1.57 -19.90
N PRO A 101 -5.75 -0.62 -19.90
CA PRO A 101 -5.24 -0.04 -21.13
C PRO A 101 -4.12 -0.91 -21.72
N ILE A 102 -3.81 -0.71 -23.00
CA ILE A 102 -2.73 -1.41 -23.73
C ILE A 102 -1.43 -1.37 -22.92
N GLN A 103 -0.70 -2.48 -22.89
CA GLN A 103 0.53 -2.62 -22.11
C GLN A 103 1.64 -1.72 -22.68
N HIS A 104 2.34 -0.97 -21.81
CA HIS A 104 3.53 -0.23 -22.23
C HIS A 104 4.72 -1.16 -22.50
N HIS A 105 5.60 -0.74 -23.40
CA HIS A 105 6.90 -1.39 -23.62
C HIS A 105 7.79 -1.31 -22.38
N ASP A 106 7.75 -0.17 -21.67
CA ASP A 106 8.44 0.02 -20.41
C ASP A 106 7.83 -0.86 -19.32
N ARG A 107 8.65 -1.76 -18.75
CA ARG A 107 8.24 -2.68 -17.68
C ARG A 107 8.94 -2.42 -16.35
N ILE A 108 9.71 -1.34 -16.26
CA ILE A 108 10.49 -0.97 -15.09
C ILE A 108 10.35 0.52 -14.88
N THR A 109 10.22 0.95 -13.61
CA THR A 109 10.35 2.36 -13.23
C THR A 109 11.45 2.48 -12.19
N VAL A 110 12.40 3.37 -12.45
CA VAL A 110 13.42 3.73 -11.47
C VAL A 110 12.83 4.74 -10.50
N ALA A 111 12.87 4.41 -9.21
CA ALA A 111 12.46 5.31 -8.16
C ALA A 111 13.63 6.24 -7.78
N LYS A 112 13.33 7.51 -7.53
CA LYS A 112 14.31 8.52 -7.12
C LYS A 112 14.26 8.69 -5.60
N PHE A 113 15.42 8.63 -4.96
CA PHE A 113 15.56 9.00 -3.56
C PHE A 113 15.53 10.52 -3.44
N ILE A 114 14.79 11.02 -2.44
CA ILE A 114 14.86 12.41 -2.03
C ILE A 114 15.58 12.43 -0.69
N ASN A 115 16.75 13.07 -0.69
CA ASN A 115 17.38 13.49 0.55
C ASN A 115 16.54 14.66 1.08
N VAL A 116 15.83 14.43 2.18
CA VAL A 116 15.16 15.46 2.97
C VAL A 116 16.05 15.77 4.16
#